data_AF-D9PGG4-F1
#
_entry.id   AF-D9PGG4-F1
#
_cell.length_a   1.000
_cell.length_b   1.000
_cell.length_c   1.000
_cell.angle_alpha   90.00
_cell.angle_beta   90.00
_cell.angle_gamma   90.00
#
_symmetry.space_group_name_H-M   'P 1'
#
loop_
_entity.id
_entity.type
_entity.pdbx_description
1 polymer ?
#
loop_
_entity_poly.entity_id
_entity_poly.type
_entity_poly.pdbx_seq_one_letter_code
_entity_poly.pdbx_strand_id
1 'polypeptide(L)' 'LKDSIRPMPGLPVNIDGMYGIIRTVAGGRVIVDFNHPLSGKEIVYNSKLKNCFG' A
#
# COMPACT_ATOMS: atom_id res chain seq x y z
N LEU A 1 -22.23 -9.29 13.24
CA LEU A 1 -21.42 -8.67 12.17
C LEU A 1 -20.03 -9.28 12.23
N LYS A 2 -19.82 -10.39 11.53
CA LYS A 2 -18.47 -10.96 11.38
C LYS A 2 -18.39 -11.42 9.94
N ASP A 3 -18.16 -10.46 9.07
CA ASP A 3 -17.97 -10.74 7.65
C ASP A 3 -16.89 -11.81 7.55
N SER A 4 -17.28 -12.95 6.99
CA SER A 4 -16.43 -14.14 6.84
C SER A 4 -15.41 -13.91 5.73
N ILE A 5 -14.65 -12.83 5.84
CA ILE A 5 -13.53 -12.55 4.95
C ILE A 5 -12.48 -13.61 5.29
N ARG A 6 -12.30 -14.57 4.40
CA ARG A 6 -11.22 -15.56 4.51
C ARG A 6 -9.96 -14.88 3.97
N PRO A 7 -9.01 -14.48 4.83
CA PRO A 7 -7.80 -13.85 4.36
C PRO A 7 -7.03 -14.85 3.50
N MET A 8 -6.62 -14.43 2.31
CA MET A 8 -5.81 -15.21 1.39
C MET A 8 -4.68 -14.33 0.86
N PRO A 9 -3.44 -14.85 0.71
CA PRO A 9 -2.38 -14.11 0.05
C PRO A 9 -2.83 -13.53 -1.30
N GLY A 10 -2.51 -12.26 -1.56
CA GLY A 10 -2.91 -11.51 -2.75
C GLY A 10 -4.27 -10.82 -2.65
N LEU A 11 -5.07 -11.08 -1.62
CA LEU A 11 -6.36 -10.42 -1.44
C LEU A 11 -6.17 -8.92 -1.09
N PRO A 12 -6.76 -7.99 -1.84
CA PRO A 12 -6.80 -6.58 -1.46
C PRO A 12 -7.79 -6.37 -0.30
N VAL A 13 -7.39 -5.60 0.69
CA VAL A 13 -8.19 -5.28 1.87
C VAL A 13 -8.17 -3.78 2.14
N ASN A 14 -9.27 -3.28 2.71
CA ASN A 14 -9.36 -1.93 3.26
C ASN A 14 -9.50 -2.06 4.78
N ILE A 15 -8.54 -1.50 5.52
CA ILE A 15 -8.49 -1.51 6.98
C ILE A 15 -8.40 -0.06 7.42
N ASP A 16 -9.44 0.43 8.11
CA ASP A 16 -9.53 1.81 8.63
C ASP A 16 -9.26 2.89 7.56
N GLY A 17 -9.68 2.64 6.32
CA GLY A 17 -9.47 3.55 5.19
C GLY A 17 -8.13 3.36 4.46
N MET A 18 -7.24 2.50 4.96
CA MET A 18 -5.97 2.16 4.30
C MET A 18 -6.14 0.93 3.40
N TYR A 19 -5.75 1.07 2.13
CA TYR A 19 -5.69 -0.04 1.20
C TYR A 19 -4.38 -0.81 1.36
N GLY A 20 -4.48 -2.12 1.48
CA GLY A 20 -3.33 -3.01 1.56
C GLY A 20 -3.58 -4.36 0.90
N ILE A 21 -2.51 -5.13 0.72
CA ILE A 21 -2.54 -6.46 0.12
C ILE A 21 -2.08 -7.49 1.15
N ILE A 22 -2.84 -8.55 1.34
CA ILE A 22 -2.41 -9.66 2.20
C ILE A 22 -1.18 -10.33 1.58
N ARG A 23 -0.06 -10.36 2.30
CA ARG A 23 1.17 -11.05 1.86
C ARG A 23 1.21 -12.50 2.32
N THR A 24 0.85 -12.72 3.58
CA THR A 24 0.94 -14.05 4.20
C THR A 24 -0.18 -14.25 5.20
N VAL A 25 -0.68 -15.48 5.28
CA VAL A 25 -1.64 -15.92 6.28
C VAL A 25 -1.01 -17.12 7.00
N ALA A 26 -0.70 -16.97 8.29
CA ALA A 26 -0.01 -18.01 9.06
C ALA A 26 -0.46 -18.00 10.52
N GLY A 27 -0.83 -19.16 11.06
CA GLY A 27 -1.13 -19.34 12.50
C GLY A 27 -2.20 -18.40 13.06
N GLY A 28 -3.19 -18.00 12.24
CA GLY A 28 -4.24 -17.04 12.62
C GLY A 28 -3.83 -15.57 12.53
N ARG A 29 -2.60 -15.27 12.10
CA ARG A 29 -2.11 -13.90 11.83
C ARG A 29 -2.09 -13.64 10.32
N VAL A 30 -2.39 -12.40 9.95
CA VAL A 30 -2.39 -11.92 8.56
C VAL A 30 -1.38 -10.80 8.46
N ILE A 31 -0.41 -10.94 7.56
CA ILE A 31 0.54 -9.86 7.24
C ILE A 31 -0.03 -9.10 6.05
N VAL A 32 -0.21 -7.79 6.21
CA VAL A 32 -0.75 -6.89 5.19
C VAL A 32 0.31 -5.88 4.79
N ASP A 33 0.48 -5.68 3.48
CA ASP A 33 1.37 -4.70 2.89
C ASP A 33 0.57 -3.46 2.48
N PHE A 34 0.89 -2.33 3.11
CA PHE A 34 0.26 -1.02 2.87
C PHE A 34 1.18 -0.08 2.07
N ASN A 35 2.26 -0.59 1.48
CA ASN A 35 3.19 0.25 0.75
C ASN A 35 2.52 0.93 -0.45
N HIS A 36 2.89 2.20 -0.65
CA HIS A 36 2.54 2.93 -1.87
C HIS A 36 3.15 2.23 -3.10
N PRO A 37 2.54 2.27 -4.29
CA PRO A 37 3.07 1.64 -5.52
C PRO A 37 4.47 2.08 -5.97
N LEU A 38 4.97 3.17 -5.38
CA LEU A 38 6.30 3.73 -5.64
C LEU A 38 7.30 3.49 -4.49
N SER A 39 6.88 2.83 -3.39
CA SER A 39 7.79 2.46 -2.31
C SER A 39 8.93 1.57 -2.84
N GLY A 40 10.16 1.92 -2.50
CA GLY A 40 11.36 1.17 -2.92
C GLY A 40 11.76 1.37 -4.39
N LYS A 41 11.07 2.23 -5.14
CA LYS A 41 11.48 2.60 -6.51
C LYS A 41 12.33 3.87 -6.47
N GLU A 42 13.37 3.90 -7.29
CA GLU A 42 14.06 5.16 -7.62
C GLU A 42 13.14 6.00 -8.52
N ILE A 43 12.83 7.23 -8.10
CA ILE A 43 11.93 8.12 -8.83
C ILE A 43 12.74 9.24 -9.47
N VAL A 44 12.67 9.34 -10.79
CA VAL A 44 13.26 10.44 -11.55
C VAL A 44 12.18 11.50 -11.78
N TYR A 45 12.42 12.72 -11.31
CA TYR A 45 11.54 13.86 -11.54
C TYR A 45 12.26 14.92 -12.39
N ASN A 46 11.57 15.42 -13.42
CA ASN A 46 12.04 16.57 -14.19
C ASN A 46 11.28 17.81 -13.73
N SER A 47 11.90 18.62 -12.88
CA SER A 47 11.36 19.90 -12.43
C SER A 47 11.97 21.05 -13.22
N LYS A 48 11.11 21.92 -13.78
CA LYS A 48 11.53 23.21 -14.35
C LYS A 48 11.13 24.35 -13.41
N LEU A 49 12.12 25.09 -12.91
CA LEU A 49 11.88 26.35 -12.21
C LEU A 49 11.33 27.37 -13.21
N LYS A 50 10.15 27.93 -12.93
CA LYS A 50 9.50 28.86 -13.85
C LYS A 50 9.98 30.30 -13.67
N ASN A 51 10.14 30.75 -12.44
CA ASN A 51 10.52 32.13 -12.13
C ASN A 51 11.39 32.16 -10.87
N CYS A 52 12.46 32.95 -10.90
CA CYS A 52 13.20 33.36 -9.72
C CYS A 52 12.99 34.87 -9.57
N PHE A 53 12.39 35.32 -8.47
CA PHE A 53 12.22 36.75 -8.18
C PHE A 53 13.46 37.23 -7.42
N GLY A 54 14.21 38.13 -8.04
CA GLY A 54 15.29 38.89 -7.42
C GLY A 54 14.84 40.28 -7.02
#